data_AF-A0A965N6L4-F1
#
_entry.id   AF-A0A965N6L4-F1
#
_cell.length_a   1.000
_cell.length_b   1.000
_cell.length_c   1.000
_cell.angle_alpha   90.00
_cell.angle_beta   90.00
_cell.angle_gamma   90.00
#
_symmetry.space_group_name_H-M   'P 1'
#
loop_
_entity.id
_entity.type
_entity.pdbx_description
1 polymer ?
#
loop_
_entity_poly.entity_id
_entity_poly.type
_entity_poly.pdbx_seq_one_letter_code
_entity_poly.pdbx_strand_id
1 'polypeptide(L)'
;MAQEAGAQALFDKFGTYILPGRVDDPRRGVEEALEAERIGLGAIWISERFALKEPAVLAGAVSQATSKIRINSTFYATMRHPIVTASIANMMQAMSGDRFSVMFARAVPAYMKMLGAPAITMERLADCISIMHRLWDGETVNYEGVLGKFPMLKLTDMHTGAKPPIIFTAIGPKSLEFAGTHCDGVLLHPFVSTTGVRNSTKIVRDAAEKAGRDPMSVRIYH
;
A
#
# COMPACT_ATOMS: atom_id res chain seq x y z
N MET A 1 28.67 6.10 13.79
CA MET A 1 29.07 6.06 12.37
C MET A 1 28.10 6.93 11.61
N ALA A 2 28.56 8.04 11.02
CA ALA A 2 27.72 8.86 10.18
C ALA A 2 27.27 8.02 8.98
N GLN A 3 25.96 7.82 8.83
CA GLN A 3 25.42 7.13 7.67
C GLN A 3 25.71 8.02 6.46
N GLU A 4 26.57 7.56 5.54
CA GLU A 4 26.91 8.35 4.36
C GLU A 4 25.64 8.72 3.60
N ALA A 5 25.46 10.01 3.29
CA ALA A 5 24.24 10.52 2.68
C ALA A 5 23.87 9.79 1.38
N GLY A 6 24.87 9.32 0.62
CA GLY A 6 24.68 8.49 -0.57
C GLY A 6 24.05 7.13 -0.27
N ALA A 7 24.47 6.46 0.81
CA ALA A 7 23.92 5.17 1.22
C ALA A 7 22.45 5.29 1.64
N GLN A 8 22.09 6.35 2.38
CA GLN A 8 20.70 6.61 2.76
C GLN A 8 19.83 6.92 1.54
N ALA A 9 20.32 7.72 0.59
CA ALA A 9 19.59 8.02 -0.65
C ALA A 9 19.31 6.77 -1.50
N LEU A 10 20.24 5.82 -1.56
CA LEU A 10 20.06 4.55 -2.25
C LEU A 10 19.05 3.64 -1.53
N PHE A 11 19.16 3.54 -0.20
CA PHE A 11 18.19 2.84 0.65
C PHE A 11 16.77 3.37 0.44
N ASP A 12 16.63 4.69 0.39
CA ASP A 12 15.34 5.30 0.17
C ASP A 12 14.78 5.07 -1.23
N LYS A 13 15.62 4.77 -2.22
CA LYS A 13 15.21 4.62 -3.62
C LYS A 13 14.84 3.18 -4.00
N PHE A 14 15.58 2.19 -3.52
CA PHE A 14 15.46 0.82 -4.00
C PHE A 14 14.69 -0.10 -3.05
N GLY A 15 14.01 -1.07 -3.63
CA GLY A 15 13.27 -2.10 -2.90
C GLY A 15 13.12 -3.37 -3.71
N THR A 16 12.58 -4.42 -3.09
CA THR A 16 12.39 -5.73 -3.72
C THR A 16 11.01 -6.32 -3.47
N TYR A 17 10.52 -7.08 -4.44
CA TYR A 17 9.29 -7.85 -4.29
C TYR A 17 9.64 -9.22 -3.71
N ILE A 18 9.13 -9.53 -2.52
CA ILE A 18 9.40 -10.80 -1.84
C ILE A 18 8.34 -11.85 -2.15
N LEU A 19 8.75 -13.12 -2.13
CA LEU A 19 7.97 -14.28 -2.53
C LEU A 19 7.35 -14.13 -3.94
N PRO A 20 8.16 -13.89 -4.99
CA PRO A 20 7.65 -13.86 -6.35
C PRO A 20 7.16 -15.25 -6.78
N GLY A 21 5.93 -15.33 -7.29
CA GLY A 21 5.41 -16.59 -7.84
C GLY A 21 4.70 -17.49 -6.81
N ARG A 22 4.79 -18.80 -7.03
CA ARG A 22 4.21 -19.81 -6.13
C ARG A 22 5.10 -19.94 -4.90
N VAL A 23 4.48 -20.09 -3.74
CA VAL A 23 5.16 -20.22 -2.45
C VAL A 23 4.85 -21.60 -1.92
N ASP A 24 5.90 -22.36 -1.62
CA ASP A 24 5.88 -23.62 -0.89
C ASP A 24 6.22 -23.42 0.59
N ASP A 25 7.12 -22.48 0.88
CA ASP A 25 7.49 -22.06 2.24
C ASP A 25 7.39 -20.54 2.43
N PRO A 26 6.42 -20.03 3.23
CA PRO A 26 6.28 -18.59 3.48
C PRO A 26 7.43 -18.00 4.31
N ARG A 27 8.19 -18.82 5.06
CA ARG A 27 9.30 -18.34 5.90
C ARG A 27 10.42 -17.69 5.09
N ARG A 28 10.59 -18.13 3.85
CA ARG A 28 11.53 -17.53 2.88
C ARG A 28 11.29 -16.03 2.68
N GLY A 29 10.05 -15.56 2.82
CA GLY A 29 9.75 -14.13 2.71
C GLY A 29 10.40 -13.30 3.83
N VAL A 30 10.55 -13.88 5.02
CA VAL A 30 11.25 -13.24 6.15
C VAL A 30 12.76 -13.21 5.89
N GLU A 31 13.33 -14.30 5.39
CA GLU A 31 14.75 -14.39 5.00
C GLU A 31 15.09 -13.41 3.87
N GLU A 32 14.23 -13.31 2.85
CA GLU A 32 14.38 -12.35 1.75
C GLU A 32 14.32 -10.90 2.24
N ALA A 33 13.47 -10.59 3.22
CA ALA A 33 13.38 -9.25 3.81
C ALA A 33 14.63 -8.88 4.64
N LEU A 34 15.15 -9.83 5.42
CA LEU A 34 16.41 -9.69 6.16
C LEU A 34 17.58 -9.43 5.21
N GLU A 35 17.68 -10.23 4.15
CA GLU A 35 18.74 -10.07 3.16
C GLU A 35 18.62 -8.76 2.40
N ALA A 36 17.40 -8.35 2.03
CA ALA A 36 17.12 -7.06 1.40
C ALA A 36 17.62 -5.89 2.27
N GLU A 37 17.32 -5.89 3.57
CA GLU A 37 17.80 -4.87 4.50
C GLU A 37 19.33 -4.89 4.62
N ARG A 38 19.93 -6.09 4.71
CA ARG A 38 21.38 -6.29 4.83
C ARG A 38 22.15 -5.72 3.64
N ILE A 39 21.63 -5.90 2.41
CA ILE A 39 22.26 -5.40 1.18
C ILE A 39 21.89 -3.94 0.86
N GLY A 40 21.09 -3.28 1.71
CA GLY A 40 20.77 -1.85 1.58
C GLY A 40 19.54 -1.52 0.74
N LEU A 41 18.62 -2.45 0.51
CA LEU A 41 17.30 -2.15 -0.04
C LEU A 41 16.39 -1.63 1.06
N GLY A 42 15.72 -0.50 0.84
CA GLY A 42 14.90 0.15 1.87
C GLY A 42 13.40 -0.04 1.74
N ALA A 43 12.94 -0.93 0.86
CA ALA A 43 11.54 -1.34 0.82
C ALA A 43 11.38 -2.80 0.40
N ILE A 44 10.38 -3.47 0.98
CA ILE A 44 9.81 -4.69 0.43
C ILE A 44 8.38 -4.48 -0.02
N TRP A 45 7.96 -5.31 -0.98
CA TRP A 45 6.61 -5.33 -1.53
C TRP A 45 6.03 -6.73 -1.34
N ILE A 46 4.85 -6.80 -0.72
CA ILE A 46 4.11 -8.05 -0.49
C ILE A 46 2.77 -7.97 -1.20
N SER A 47 2.52 -8.92 -2.10
CA SER A 47 1.25 -9.00 -2.83
C SER A 47 0.31 -9.98 -2.15
N GLU A 48 -0.96 -9.61 -2.09
CA GLU A 48 -2.03 -10.52 -1.70
C GLU A 48 -2.19 -11.68 -2.66
N ARG A 49 -2.08 -12.90 -2.14
CA ARG A 49 -2.50 -14.14 -2.80
C ARG A 49 -3.11 -15.07 -1.76
N PHE A 50 -4.36 -15.47 -1.97
CA PHE A 50 -5.07 -16.38 -1.05
C PHE A 50 -4.48 -17.79 -1.13
N ALA A 51 -3.46 -18.03 -0.30
CA ALA A 51 -2.74 -19.28 -0.08
C ALA A 51 -1.72 -19.03 1.05
N LEU A 52 -0.47 -19.48 0.88
CA LEU A 52 0.67 -19.24 1.79
C LEU A 52 1.27 -17.83 1.66
N LYS A 53 0.47 -16.83 1.26
CA LYS A 53 0.91 -15.43 1.07
C LYS A 53 -0.17 -14.44 1.48
N GLU A 54 -0.54 -14.50 2.75
CA GLU A 54 -1.32 -13.45 3.39
C GLU A 54 -0.39 -12.26 3.71
N PRO A 55 -0.55 -11.09 3.06
CA PRO A 55 0.28 -9.91 3.29
C PRO A 55 0.33 -9.42 4.75
N ALA A 56 -0.78 -9.38 5.50
CA ALA A 56 -0.80 -8.88 6.87
C ALA A 56 0.01 -9.78 7.83
N VAL A 57 -0.14 -11.10 7.68
CA VAL A 57 0.58 -12.08 8.51
C VAL A 57 2.07 -12.02 8.23
N LEU A 58 2.45 -12.00 6.95
CA LEU A 58 3.86 -11.92 6.56
C LEU A 58 4.48 -10.56 6.95
N ALA A 59 3.74 -9.46 6.79
CA ALA A 59 4.18 -8.13 7.21
C ALA A 59 4.47 -8.08 8.72
N GLY A 60 3.60 -8.68 9.54
CA GLY A 60 3.82 -8.81 10.98
C GLY A 60 5.13 -9.53 11.31
N ALA A 61 5.38 -10.69 10.69
CA ALA A 61 6.64 -11.42 10.87
C ALA A 61 7.87 -10.61 10.42
N VAL A 62 7.80 -9.98 9.25
CA VAL A 62 8.89 -9.14 8.74
C VAL A 62 9.16 -7.94 9.64
N SER A 63 8.11 -7.32 10.21
CA SER A 63 8.27 -6.16 11.09
C SER A 63 9.15 -6.47 12.31
N GLN A 64 9.12 -7.71 12.80
CA GLN A 64 9.91 -8.15 13.95
C GLN A 64 11.31 -8.66 13.56
N ALA A 65 11.48 -9.14 12.33
CA ALA A 65 12.77 -9.58 11.83
C ALA A 65 13.65 -8.41 11.33
N THR A 66 13.05 -7.28 10.95
CA THR A 66 13.75 -6.16 10.30
C THR A 66 13.62 -4.86 11.09
N SER A 67 14.55 -3.93 10.91
CA SER A 67 14.67 -2.73 11.74
C SER A 67 14.45 -1.41 10.99
N LYS A 68 14.62 -1.38 9.67
CA LYS A 68 14.65 -0.14 8.85
C LYS A 68 13.83 -0.23 7.58
N ILE A 69 13.68 -1.40 6.99
CA ILE A 69 13.06 -1.60 5.69
C ILE A 69 11.58 -1.23 5.73
N ARG A 70 11.09 -0.47 4.74
CA ARG A 70 9.66 -0.18 4.61
C ARG A 70 8.91 -1.41 4.14
N ILE A 71 7.74 -1.66 4.72
CA ILE A 71 6.91 -2.83 4.45
C ILE A 71 5.65 -2.36 3.73
N ASN A 72 5.54 -2.68 2.43
CA ASN A 72 4.39 -2.28 1.63
C ASN A 72 3.57 -3.53 1.29
N SER A 73 2.31 -3.53 1.69
CA SER A 73 1.44 -4.71 1.57
C SER A 73 0.19 -4.41 0.78
N THR A 74 -0.03 -5.17 -0.29
CA THR A 74 -1.20 -5.03 -1.15
C THR A 74 -2.38 -5.76 -0.55
N PHE A 75 -3.53 -5.09 -0.50
CA PHE A 75 -4.82 -5.64 -0.12
C PHE A 75 -5.82 -5.38 -1.25
N TYR A 76 -6.78 -6.30 -1.43
CA TYR A 76 -7.95 -6.08 -2.25
C TYR A 76 -9.05 -5.43 -1.41
N ALA A 77 -9.47 -4.23 -1.80
CA ALA A 77 -10.39 -3.39 -1.01
C ALA A 77 -11.76 -4.02 -0.74
N THR A 78 -12.17 -5.03 -1.51
CA THR A 78 -13.45 -5.74 -1.35
C THR A 78 -13.33 -7.08 -0.63
N MET A 79 -12.12 -7.48 -0.22
CA MET A 79 -11.87 -8.76 0.46
C MET A 79 -11.88 -8.63 1.99
N ARG A 80 -11.86 -7.39 2.51
CA ARG A 80 -11.95 -7.07 3.93
C ARG A 80 -12.81 -5.83 4.12
N HIS A 81 -13.50 -5.77 5.26
CA HIS A 81 -14.16 -4.55 5.69
C HIS A 81 -13.12 -3.43 5.87
N PRO A 82 -13.38 -2.16 5.49
CA PRO A 82 -12.40 -1.07 5.55
C PRO A 82 -11.79 -0.89 6.96
N ILE A 83 -12.60 -1.04 8.02
CA ILE A 83 -12.11 -0.97 9.40
C ILE A 83 -11.05 -2.05 9.73
N VAL A 84 -11.12 -3.23 9.12
CA VAL A 84 -10.15 -4.31 9.33
C VAL A 84 -8.81 -3.93 8.72
N THR A 85 -8.82 -3.42 7.49
CA THR A 85 -7.59 -2.93 6.83
C THR A 85 -7.01 -1.73 7.58
N ALA A 86 -7.86 -0.80 8.04
CA ALA A 86 -7.43 0.34 8.87
C ALA A 86 -6.76 -0.12 10.18
N SER A 87 -7.35 -1.12 10.86
CA SER A 87 -6.82 -1.70 12.10
C SER A 87 -5.50 -2.43 11.89
N ILE A 88 -5.38 -3.22 10.81
CA ILE A 88 -4.11 -3.89 10.44
C ILE A 88 -3.01 -2.84 10.26
N ALA A 89 -3.31 -1.77 9.52
CA ALA A 89 -2.32 -0.74 9.25
C ALA A 89 -1.92 0.05 10.51
N ASN A 90 -2.88 0.37 11.38
CA ASN A 90 -2.60 1.02 12.67
C ASN A 90 -1.70 0.15 13.56
N MET A 91 -2.02 -1.15 13.69
CA MET A 91 -1.20 -2.11 14.43
C MET A 91 0.19 -2.26 13.81
N MET A 92 0.28 -2.31 12.48
CA MET A 92 1.55 -2.44 11.77
C MET A 92 2.44 -1.21 11.90
N GLN A 93 1.89 0.01 11.97
CA GLN A 93 2.68 1.20 12.28
C GLN A 93 3.30 1.09 13.68
N ALA A 94 2.52 0.68 14.68
CA ALA A 94 3.04 0.44 16.03
C ALA A 94 4.11 -0.66 16.07
N MET A 95 3.87 -1.80 15.43
CA MET A 95 4.81 -2.93 15.44
C MET A 95 6.10 -2.69 14.65
N SER A 96 6.01 -1.92 13.57
CA SER A 96 7.15 -1.67 12.68
C SER A 96 7.90 -0.38 13.01
N GLY A 97 7.36 0.51 13.84
CA GLY A 97 7.93 1.84 14.06
C GLY A 97 7.75 2.72 12.82
N ASP A 98 6.49 2.86 12.37
CA ASP A 98 6.09 3.73 11.27
C ASP A 98 6.62 3.34 9.87
N ARG A 99 6.95 2.06 9.65
CA ARG A 99 7.51 1.56 8.39
C ARG A 99 6.48 0.93 7.45
N PHE A 100 5.20 0.91 7.79
CA PHE A 100 4.19 0.19 7.02
C PHE A 100 3.36 1.09 6.10
N SER A 101 3.17 0.63 4.85
CA SER A 101 2.25 1.25 3.89
C SER A 101 1.19 0.25 3.46
N VAL A 102 -0.05 0.75 3.33
CA VAL A 102 -1.16 0.02 2.72
C VAL A 102 -1.07 0.20 1.22
N MET A 103 -1.20 -0.89 0.46
CA MET A 103 -1.31 -0.83 -0.98
C MET A 103 -2.66 -1.36 -1.46
N PHE A 104 -3.17 -0.80 -2.54
CA PHE A 104 -4.34 -1.32 -3.24
C PHE A 104 -4.04 -1.63 -4.70
N ALA A 105 -4.78 -2.60 -5.24
CA ALA A 105 -4.82 -2.93 -6.66
C ALA A 105 -6.26 -3.30 -7.07
N ARG A 106 -6.59 -3.15 -8.36
CA ARG A 106 -7.95 -3.45 -8.88
C ARG A 106 -8.29 -4.94 -9.00
N ALA A 107 -7.31 -5.81 -8.77
CA ALA A 107 -7.36 -7.23 -9.13
C ALA A 107 -7.76 -7.48 -10.60
N VAL A 108 -7.83 -8.75 -10.99
CA VAL A 108 -8.43 -9.14 -12.28
C VAL A 108 -9.95 -9.29 -12.04
N PRO A 109 -10.84 -8.62 -12.80
CA PRO A 109 -12.28 -8.69 -12.55
C PRO A 109 -12.86 -10.11 -12.56
N ALA A 110 -12.37 -10.96 -13.46
CA ALA A 110 -12.76 -12.38 -13.52
C ALA A 110 -12.38 -13.16 -12.25
N TYR A 111 -11.24 -12.81 -11.63
CA TYR A 111 -10.81 -13.42 -10.38
C TYR A 111 -11.75 -13.04 -9.23
N MET A 112 -12.12 -11.76 -9.10
CA MET A 112 -13.08 -11.31 -8.09
C MET A 112 -14.45 -11.98 -8.27
N LYS A 113 -14.92 -12.08 -9.52
CA LYS A 113 -16.15 -12.81 -9.85
C LYS A 113 -16.09 -14.28 -9.43
N MET A 114 -14.98 -14.95 -9.67
CA MET A 114 -14.80 -16.36 -9.28
C MET A 114 -14.85 -16.56 -7.76
N LEU A 115 -14.33 -15.61 -6.99
CA LEU A 115 -14.40 -15.63 -5.52
C LEU A 115 -15.79 -15.27 -4.97
N GLY A 116 -16.74 -14.85 -5.81
CA GLY A 116 -18.00 -14.27 -5.36
C GLY A 116 -17.84 -12.91 -4.67
N ALA A 117 -16.66 -12.29 -4.80
CA ALA A 117 -16.35 -11.02 -4.16
C ALA A 117 -16.91 -9.85 -4.98
N PRO A 118 -17.34 -8.75 -4.33
CA PRO A 118 -17.73 -7.55 -5.05
C PRO A 118 -16.57 -7.00 -5.90
N ALA A 119 -16.89 -6.48 -7.10
CA ALA A 119 -15.88 -5.89 -7.97
C ALA A 119 -15.19 -4.67 -7.31
N ILE A 120 -13.89 -4.52 -7.57
CA ILE A 120 -13.11 -3.36 -7.10
C ILE A 120 -13.25 -2.24 -8.12
N THR A 121 -14.19 -1.31 -7.87
CA THR A 121 -14.36 -0.07 -8.65
C THR A 121 -13.52 1.06 -8.06
N MET A 122 -13.24 2.10 -8.85
CA MET A 122 -12.54 3.28 -8.34
C MET A 122 -13.34 4.00 -7.26
N GLU A 123 -14.67 4.03 -7.38
CA GLU A 123 -15.57 4.60 -6.37
C GLU A 123 -15.45 3.86 -5.03
N ARG A 124 -15.47 2.52 -5.04
CA ARG A 124 -15.25 1.71 -3.83
C ARG A 124 -13.87 1.93 -3.22
N LEU A 125 -12.84 2.07 -4.06
CA LEU A 125 -11.50 2.39 -3.58
C LEU A 125 -11.46 3.78 -2.94
N ALA A 126 -12.03 4.80 -3.56
CA ALA A 126 -12.08 6.16 -3.02
C ALA A 126 -12.79 6.19 -1.65
N ASP A 127 -13.95 5.54 -1.54
CA ASP A 127 -14.69 5.47 -0.28
C ASP A 127 -13.90 4.69 0.79
N CYS A 128 -13.24 3.59 0.41
CA CYS A 128 -12.44 2.79 1.34
C CYS A 128 -11.26 3.61 1.89
N ILE A 129 -10.54 4.30 1.01
CA ILE A 129 -9.42 5.19 1.34
C ILE A 129 -9.89 6.34 2.25
N SER A 130 -11.01 6.98 1.91
CA SER A 130 -11.61 8.06 2.69
C SER A 130 -11.97 7.61 4.11
N ILE A 131 -12.64 6.46 4.25
CA ILE A 131 -12.96 5.86 5.56
C ILE A 131 -11.68 5.59 6.35
N MET A 132 -10.65 5.01 5.72
CA MET A 132 -9.41 4.67 6.39
C MET A 132 -8.65 5.90 6.92
N HIS A 133 -8.54 6.96 6.12
CA HIS A 133 -7.91 8.21 6.59
C HIS A 133 -8.66 8.81 7.77
N ARG A 134 -9.99 8.92 7.69
CA ARG A 134 -10.82 9.46 8.78
C ARG A 134 -10.70 8.63 10.06
N LEU A 135 -10.63 7.30 9.94
CA LEU A 135 -10.37 6.42 11.08
C LEU A 135 -8.99 6.67 11.69
N TRP A 136 -7.95 6.88 10.86
CA TRP A 136 -6.61 7.23 11.35
C TRP A 136 -6.50 8.67 11.87
N ASP A 137 -7.45 9.53 11.54
CA ASP A 137 -7.63 10.86 12.14
C ASP A 137 -8.34 10.79 13.52
N GLY A 138 -8.73 9.59 13.96
CA GLY A 138 -9.43 9.37 15.22
C GLY A 138 -10.93 9.67 15.17
N GLU A 139 -11.48 9.88 13.97
CA GLU A 139 -12.90 10.16 13.80
C GLU A 139 -13.78 8.93 14.12
N THR A 140 -15.03 9.23 14.47
CA THR A 140 -16.12 8.26 14.39
C THR A 140 -16.83 8.43 13.06
N VAL A 141 -16.74 7.44 12.18
CA VAL A 141 -17.24 7.50 10.81
C VAL A 141 -18.64 6.88 10.74
N ASN A 142 -19.62 7.70 10.38
CA ASN A 142 -20.91 7.24 9.86
C ASN A 142 -20.85 7.31 8.32
N TYR A 143 -21.12 6.19 7.65
CA TYR A 143 -20.98 6.06 6.21
C TYR A 143 -22.18 5.32 5.60
N GLU A 144 -22.67 5.82 4.48
CA GLU A 144 -23.66 5.16 3.63
C GLU A 144 -23.28 5.43 2.16
N GLY A 145 -23.00 4.37 1.40
CA GLY A 145 -22.51 4.48 0.03
C GLY A 145 -22.26 3.13 -0.63
N VAL A 146 -21.37 3.07 -1.64
CA VAL A 146 -21.12 1.87 -2.46
C VAL A 146 -20.43 0.70 -1.73
N LEU A 147 -19.89 0.96 -0.53
CA LEU A 147 -19.37 -0.08 0.36
C LEU A 147 -20.43 -0.67 1.30
N GLY A 148 -21.61 -0.04 1.39
CA GLY A 148 -22.70 -0.42 2.29
C GLY A 148 -23.05 0.69 3.28
N LYS A 149 -23.67 0.30 4.40
CA LYS A 149 -24.08 1.19 5.49
C LYS A 149 -23.36 0.84 6.77
N PHE A 150 -22.56 1.76 7.28
CA PHE A 150 -21.77 1.62 8.49
C PHE A 150 -22.13 2.75 9.45
N PRO A 151 -23.04 2.52 10.41
CA PRO A 151 -23.58 3.60 11.25
C PRO A 151 -22.54 4.18 12.22
N MET A 152 -21.53 3.39 12.59
CA MET A 152 -20.48 3.81 13.52
C MET A 152 -19.22 2.95 13.31
N LEU A 153 -18.20 3.51 12.67
CA LEU A 153 -16.85 2.95 12.64
C LEU A 153 -15.91 3.82 13.46
N LYS A 154 -15.11 3.20 14.32
CA LYS A 154 -14.11 3.89 15.14
C LYS A 154 -12.97 2.93 15.48
N LEU A 155 -11.74 3.41 15.42
CA LEU A 155 -10.60 2.74 16.03
C LEU A 155 -10.46 3.21 17.49
N THR A 156 -10.35 2.29 18.43
CA THR A 156 -10.27 2.60 19.86
C THR A 156 -8.84 2.83 20.31
N ASP A 157 -7.92 1.95 19.91
CA ASP A 157 -6.52 1.96 20.31
C ASP A 157 -5.66 2.44 19.14
N MET A 158 -5.37 3.75 19.17
CA MET A 158 -4.65 4.43 18.09
C MET A 158 -3.15 4.47 18.37
N HIS A 159 -2.36 4.12 17.36
CA HIS A 159 -0.93 4.41 17.36
C HIS A 159 -0.72 5.92 17.23
N THR A 160 0.18 6.48 18.02
CA THR A 160 0.43 7.94 18.07
C THR A 160 1.44 8.42 17.03
N GLY A 161 2.06 7.51 16.27
CA GLY A 161 3.05 7.83 15.25
C GLY A 161 2.45 8.21 13.90
N ALA A 162 3.22 8.00 12.84
CA ALA A 162 2.80 8.36 11.49
C ALA A 162 1.61 7.52 11.03
N LYS A 163 0.69 8.15 10.29
CA LYS A 163 -0.39 7.44 9.60
C LYS A 163 0.19 6.59 8.46
N PRO A 164 -0.34 5.38 8.21
CA PRO A 164 0.12 4.55 7.11
C PRO A 164 -0.11 5.24 5.77
N PRO A 165 0.90 5.37 4.88
CA PRO A 165 0.68 5.84 3.52
C PRO A 165 -0.19 4.86 2.74
N ILE A 166 -1.04 5.38 1.86
CA ILE A 166 -1.80 4.58 0.90
C ILE A 166 -1.15 4.68 -0.48
N ILE A 167 -0.73 3.53 -1.01
CA ILE A 167 -0.10 3.41 -2.32
C ILE A 167 -1.03 2.65 -3.27
N PHE A 168 -1.11 3.05 -4.53
CA PHE A 168 -1.93 2.35 -5.53
C PHE A 168 -1.07 1.77 -6.65
N THR A 169 -1.28 0.49 -6.98
CA THR A 169 -0.70 -0.10 -8.19
C THR A 169 -1.51 0.34 -9.41
N ALA A 170 -0.91 1.14 -10.28
CA ALA A 170 -1.60 1.76 -11.40
C ALA A 170 -1.20 1.15 -12.75
N ILE A 171 -2.22 0.76 -13.52
CA ILE A 171 -2.08 0.37 -14.93
C ILE A 171 -3.03 1.23 -15.76
N GLY A 172 -2.46 2.02 -16.68
CA GLY A 172 -3.18 2.89 -17.60
C GLY A 172 -3.66 4.23 -17.01
N PRO A 173 -4.08 5.18 -17.87
CA PRO A 173 -4.31 6.58 -17.50
C PRO A 173 -5.31 6.77 -16.35
N LYS A 174 -6.47 6.10 -16.39
CA LYS A 174 -7.49 6.22 -15.34
C LYS A 174 -6.99 5.79 -13.95
N SER A 175 -6.12 4.78 -13.89
CA SER A 175 -5.53 4.32 -12.63
C SER A 175 -4.48 5.29 -12.10
N LEU A 176 -3.75 5.92 -13.01
CA LEU A 176 -2.74 6.94 -12.69
C LEU A 176 -3.40 8.24 -12.20
N GLU A 177 -4.47 8.67 -12.87
CA GLU A 177 -5.31 9.79 -12.44
C GLU A 177 -5.88 9.53 -11.04
N PHE A 178 -6.45 8.35 -10.82
CA PHE A 178 -6.96 7.95 -9.50
C PHE A 178 -5.87 8.04 -8.41
N ALA A 179 -4.67 7.52 -8.67
CA ALA A 179 -3.57 7.58 -7.71
C ALA A 179 -3.17 9.03 -7.38
N GLY A 180 -3.08 9.90 -8.40
CA GLY A 180 -2.78 11.32 -8.21
C GLY A 180 -3.82 12.03 -7.34
N THR A 181 -5.10 11.69 -7.51
CA THR A 181 -6.20 12.30 -6.75
C THR A 181 -6.28 11.78 -5.31
N HIS A 182 -6.12 10.47 -5.09
CA HIS A 182 -6.55 9.83 -3.83
C HIS A 182 -5.44 9.18 -3.00
N CYS A 183 -4.22 9.03 -3.52
CA CYS A 183 -3.18 8.22 -2.86
C CYS A 183 -1.94 9.03 -2.49
N ASP A 184 -1.17 8.53 -1.53
CA ASP A 184 0.12 9.08 -1.12
C ASP A 184 1.26 8.54 -1.99
N GLY A 185 1.00 7.48 -2.74
CA GLY A 185 1.94 6.98 -3.73
C GLY A 185 1.32 6.12 -4.81
N VAL A 186 2.12 5.86 -5.84
CA VAL A 186 1.77 5.05 -7.00
C VAL A 186 2.91 4.11 -7.34
N LEU A 187 2.61 2.82 -7.40
CA LEU A 187 3.52 1.81 -7.95
C LEU A 187 3.18 1.59 -9.42
N LEU A 188 4.10 1.99 -10.31
CA LEU A 188 3.98 1.76 -11.74
C LEU A 188 4.15 0.27 -12.05
N HIS A 189 3.46 -0.19 -13.08
CA HIS A 189 3.62 -1.57 -13.55
C HIS A 189 5.08 -1.85 -13.98
N PRO A 190 5.60 -3.06 -13.77
CA PRO A 190 6.91 -3.45 -14.30
C PRO A 190 7.00 -3.31 -15.83
N PHE A 191 8.22 -3.23 -16.34
CA PHE A 191 8.51 -3.18 -17.80
C PHE A 191 7.93 -1.96 -18.54
N VAL A 192 7.71 -0.85 -17.83
CA VAL A 192 7.36 0.43 -18.43
C VAL A 192 8.64 1.11 -18.96
N SER A 193 8.62 1.54 -20.23
CA SER A 193 9.73 2.27 -20.85
C SER A 193 9.98 3.61 -20.15
N THR A 194 11.17 4.20 -20.32
CA THR A 194 11.50 5.52 -19.74
C THR A 194 10.51 6.61 -20.16
N THR A 195 10.06 6.60 -21.42
CA THR A 195 8.98 7.47 -21.91
C THR A 195 7.66 7.17 -21.22
N GLY A 196 7.33 5.89 -21.02
CA GLY A 196 6.14 5.47 -20.28
C GLY A 196 6.15 5.96 -18.82
N VAL A 197 7.30 5.92 -18.15
CA VAL A 197 7.46 6.45 -16.77
C VAL A 197 7.24 7.95 -16.74
N ARG A 198 7.84 8.69 -17.68
CA ARG A 198 7.65 10.15 -17.79
C ARG A 198 6.18 10.51 -18.01
N ASN A 199 5.50 9.82 -18.93
CA ASN A 199 4.09 10.05 -19.21
C ASN A 199 3.21 9.69 -18.02
N SER A 200 3.49 8.57 -17.37
CA SER A 200 2.75 8.14 -16.17
C SER A 200 2.93 9.12 -15.03
N THR A 201 4.16 9.59 -14.82
CA THR A 201 4.49 10.64 -13.84
C THR A 201 3.68 11.89 -14.11
N LYS A 202 3.66 12.38 -15.36
CA LYS A 202 2.87 13.55 -15.72
C LYS A 202 1.39 13.38 -15.39
N ILE A 203 0.78 12.25 -15.75
CA ILE A 203 -0.64 11.99 -15.47
C ILE A 203 -0.93 12.07 -13.96
N VAL A 204 -0.08 11.45 -13.13
CA VAL A 204 -0.24 11.44 -11.66
C VAL A 204 -0.11 12.86 -11.10
N ARG A 205 0.93 13.60 -11.50
CA ARG A 205 1.18 14.96 -11.03
C ARG A 205 0.05 15.93 -11.44
N ASP A 206 -0.37 15.88 -12.70
CA ASP A 206 -1.48 16.70 -13.21
C ASP A 206 -2.78 16.40 -12.47
N ALA A 207 -3.05 15.13 -12.13
CA ALA A 207 -4.24 14.74 -11.38
C ALA A 207 -4.20 15.23 -9.93
N ALA A 208 -3.04 15.14 -9.27
CA ALA A 208 -2.86 15.71 -7.93
C ALA A 208 -3.09 17.23 -7.93
N GLU A 209 -2.54 17.95 -8.90
CA GLU A 209 -2.73 19.40 -9.05
C GLU A 209 -4.20 19.76 -9.26
N LYS A 210 -4.89 19.05 -10.17
CA LYS A 210 -6.33 19.24 -10.43
C LYS A 210 -7.20 18.96 -9.19
N ALA A 211 -6.74 18.06 -8.32
CA ALA A 211 -7.39 17.75 -7.05
C ALA A 211 -7.04 18.75 -5.93
N GLY A 212 -6.24 19.79 -6.21
CA GLY A 212 -5.81 20.78 -5.22
C GLY A 212 -4.76 20.28 -4.24
N ARG A 213 -4.06 19.18 -4.57
CA ARG A 213 -2.98 18.59 -3.77
C ARG A 213 -1.63 19.06 -4.29
N ASP A 214 -0.63 19.11 -3.42
CA ASP A 214 0.76 19.26 -3.86
C ASP A 214 1.10 18.10 -4.81
N PRO A 215 1.46 18.37 -6.09
CA PRO A 215 1.82 17.33 -7.01
C PRO A 215 2.91 16.44 -6.46
N MET A 216 3.88 16.95 -5.69
CA MET A 216 5.01 16.21 -5.14
C MET A 216 4.68 15.32 -3.94
N SER A 217 3.51 15.50 -3.32
CA SER A 217 3.05 14.66 -2.21
C SER A 217 2.80 13.19 -2.60
N VAL A 218 2.59 12.90 -3.89
CA VAL A 218 2.35 11.54 -4.39
C VAL A 218 3.66 10.84 -4.77
N ARG A 219 4.17 9.93 -3.95
CA ARG A 219 5.43 9.24 -4.25
C ARG A 219 5.28 8.29 -5.45
N ILE A 220 6.20 8.37 -6.42
CA ILE A 220 6.19 7.50 -7.61
C ILE A 220 7.26 6.41 -7.45
N TYR A 221 6.84 5.16 -7.59
CA TYR A 221 7.70 3.97 -7.57
C TYR A 221 7.68 3.32 -8.97
N HIS A 222 8.86 3.00 -9.52
CA HIS A 222 9.07 2.35 -10.83
C HIS A 222 10.19 1.33 -10.74
#